data_AF-A0A1H0ZTA5-F1
#
_entry.id   AF-A0A1H0ZTA5-F1
#
_cell.length_a   1.000
_cell.length_b   1.000
_cell.length_c   1.000
_cell.angle_alpha   90.00
_cell.angle_beta   90.00
_cell.angle_gamma   90.00
#
_symmetry.space_group_name_H-M   'P 1'
#
loop_
_entity.id
_entity.type
_entity.pdbx_description
1 polymer ?
#
loop_
_entity_poly.entity_id
_entity_poly.type
_entity_poly.pdbx_seq_one_letter_code
_entity_poly.pdbx_strand_id
1 'polypeptide(L)'
;MSGADKTPGLAGQRLLLCVGGGIAAYKALELVRRLREAGAEVQVAMTAGAQQFVTPLSFQALSGHVTRTTLWDSAAEQAMGHIELARWADRVIVAPATADLMARLAHGLADDLVTTLCLATTAPLTLAPAMNHRMWQHPATQANLATLRERGVQVVGPNDGPLAEGESGPGRLAEPEEIVAALAGAPGAVAAGPQDLAGLAVVVSAGPTYEDLDPVRYLGNRSSGKMGFAVAASAAQRGARVTLVAGPVHLPTPAGVTRVDVRSAAQMHDAVFAALPADIYIGAAAVADYTPREPAANKIKKSSESLALDLVRTPDILAQVAAQTQALKLVVGFAAETNNVAEYARKKLEAKRLDMIVANRVGIADGGFESDQNAMTAYWKDGERSFATAPKTRLADELIDLIVERLNA
;
A
#
# COMPACT_ATOMS: atom_id res chain seq x y z
N MET A 1 -16.91 -25.66 16.05
CA MET A 1 -17.29 -24.24 16.23
C MET A 1 -16.04 -23.45 16.52
N SER A 2 -15.31 -23.02 15.49
CA SER A 2 -14.12 -22.17 15.61
C SER A 2 -14.46 -20.84 14.96
N GLY A 3 -14.35 -19.76 15.74
CA GLY A 3 -14.64 -18.40 15.29
C GLY A 3 -13.76 -18.03 14.12
N ALA A 4 -14.39 -17.75 12.98
CA ALA A 4 -13.74 -17.14 11.84
C ALA A 4 -13.28 -15.73 12.25
N ASP A 5 -12.03 -15.47 11.89
CA ASP A 5 -11.31 -14.21 11.93
C ASP A 5 -12.24 -13.05 11.52
N LYS A 6 -12.71 -12.26 12.49
CA LYS A 6 -13.51 -11.06 12.23
C LYS A 6 -12.55 -9.96 11.83
N THR A 7 -12.41 -9.72 10.53
CA THR A 7 -11.65 -8.57 9.99
C THR A 7 -12.23 -7.27 10.59
N PRO A 8 -11.50 -6.55 11.47
CA PRO A 8 -12.05 -5.44 12.25
C PRO A 8 -11.98 -4.13 11.47
N GLY A 9 -12.65 -4.05 10.31
CA GLY A 9 -12.48 -2.91 9.39
C GLY A 9 -13.64 -1.91 9.31
N LEU A 10 -14.90 -2.40 9.31
CA LEU A 10 -16.06 -1.59 8.90
C LEU A 10 -17.22 -1.61 9.92
N ALA A 11 -16.99 -2.13 11.12
CA ALA A 11 -18.02 -2.29 12.14
C ALA A 11 -18.65 -0.93 12.52
N GLY A 12 -19.97 -0.84 12.33
CA GLY A 12 -20.75 0.36 12.66
C GLY A 12 -20.69 1.50 11.64
N GLN A 13 -19.93 1.36 10.55
CA GLN A 13 -19.90 2.38 9.48
C GLN A 13 -21.16 2.33 8.63
N ARG A 14 -21.68 3.49 8.25
CA ARG A 14 -22.80 3.66 7.32
C ARG A 14 -22.29 3.86 5.90
N LEU A 15 -22.50 2.86 5.05
CA LEU A 15 -22.02 2.84 3.69
C LEU A 15 -23.17 2.99 2.70
N LEU A 16 -23.08 3.97 1.82
CA LEU A 16 -24.01 4.14 0.70
C LEU A 16 -23.40 3.53 -0.56
N LEU A 17 -23.99 2.44 -1.03
CA LEU A 17 -23.61 1.78 -2.28
C LEU A 17 -24.44 2.31 -3.45
N CYS A 18 -23.80 3.06 -4.33
CA CYS A 18 -24.33 3.55 -5.58
C CYS A 18 -24.01 2.58 -6.73
N VAL A 19 -25.02 2.03 -7.41
CA VAL A 19 -24.84 1.01 -8.44
C VAL A 19 -25.04 1.61 -9.84
N GLY A 20 -23.99 1.52 -10.67
CA GLY A 20 -24.02 1.94 -12.08
C GLY A 20 -24.51 0.85 -13.04
N GLY A 21 -24.92 1.26 -14.24
CA GLY A 21 -25.49 0.39 -15.27
C GLY A 21 -24.46 -0.34 -16.13
N GLY A 22 -23.94 -1.46 -15.64
CA GLY A 22 -23.05 -2.34 -16.41
C GLY A 22 -23.20 -3.80 -16.03
N ILE A 23 -22.67 -4.71 -16.85
CA ILE A 23 -22.80 -6.16 -16.64
C ILE A 23 -22.31 -6.60 -15.25
N ALA A 24 -21.33 -5.91 -14.67
CA ALA A 24 -20.80 -6.23 -13.34
C ALA A 24 -21.75 -5.86 -12.17
N ALA A 25 -22.93 -5.28 -12.43
CA ALA A 25 -23.89 -4.91 -11.39
C ALA A 25 -24.33 -6.10 -10.52
N TYR A 26 -24.36 -7.33 -11.04
CA TYR A 26 -24.66 -8.51 -10.22
C TYR A 26 -23.62 -8.77 -9.12
N LYS A 27 -22.34 -8.39 -9.34
CA LYS A 27 -21.30 -8.53 -8.32
C LYS A 27 -21.52 -7.59 -7.13
N ALA A 28 -22.25 -6.49 -7.33
CA ALA A 28 -22.60 -5.57 -6.25
C ALA A 28 -23.54 -6.22 -5.22
N LEU A 29 -24.30 -7.28 -5.59
CA LEU A 29 -25.09 -8.06 -4.62
C LEU A 29 -24.18 -8.76 -3.61
N GLU A 30 -23.12 -9.40 -4.08
CA GLU A 30 -22.13 -10.04 -3.21
C GLU A 30 -21.37 -9.00 -2.38
N LEU A 31 -21.06 -7.84 -2.96
CA LEU A 31 -20.45 -6.73 -2.22
C LEU A 31 -21.31 -6.29 -1.03
N VAL A 32 -22.64 -6.15 -1.19
CA VAL A 32 -23.52 -5.84 -0.04
C VAL A 32 -23.40 -6.90 1.05
N ARG A 33 -23.39 -8.18 0.68
CA ARG A 33 -23.24 -9.29 1.63
C ARG A 33 -21.92 -9.18 2.41
N ARG A 34 -20.81 -8.96 1.71
CA ARG A 34 -19.48 -8.82 2.32
C ARG A 34 -19.34 -7.59 3.22
N LEU A 35 -19.88 -6.45 2.81
CA LEU A 35 -19.86 -5.23 3.63
C LEU A 35 -20.63 -5.43 4.95
N ARG A 36 -21.79 -6.10 4.89
CA ARG A 36 -22.56 -6.45 6.10
C ARG A 36 -21.85 -7.48 6.98
N GLU A 37 -21.21 -8.49 6.39
CA GLU A 37 -20.36 -9.45 7.13
C GLU A 37 -19.22 -8.74 7.86
N ALA A 38 -18.65 -7.68 7.26
CA ALA A 38 -17.63 -6.82 7.87
C ALA A 38 -18.20 -5.83 8.92
N GLY A 39 -19.50 -5.88 9.20
CA GLY A 39 -20.17 -5.12 10.24
C GLY A 39 -20.68 -3.74 9.83
N ALA A 40 -20.70 -3.40 8.53
CA ALA A 40 -21.24 -2.14 8.04
C ALA A 40 -22.78 -2.15 7.94
N GLU A 41 -23.39 -1.00 8.14
CA GLU A 41 -24.76 -0.71 7.75
C GLU A 41 -24.75 -0.23 6.30
N VAL A 42 -25.53 -0.86 5.41
CA VAL A 42 -25.46 -0.60 3.97
C VAL A 42 -26.82 -0.13 3.45
N GLN A 43 -26.87 1.04 2.82
CA GLN A 43 -28.01 1.46 2.00
C GLN A 43 -27.59 1.49 0.53
N VAL A 44 -28.55 1.25 -0.37
CA VAL A 44 -28.28 1.11 -1.80
C VAL A 44 -29.06 2.14 -2.60
N ALA A 45 -28.36 2.83 -3.50
CA ALA A 45 -28.95 3.67 -4.54
C ALA A 45 -28.59 3.11 -5.93
N MET A 46 -29.52 3.15 -6.87
CA MET A 46 -29.32 2.58 -8.20
C MET A 46 -29.59 3.61 -9.30
N THR A 47 -28.73 3.62 -10.32
CA THR A 47 -29.05 4.30 -11.59
C THR A 47 -30.16 3.55 -12.33
N ALA A 48 -30.83 4.22 -13.28
CA ALA A 48 -31.81 3.56 -14.16
C ALA A 48 -31.17 2.41 -14.96
N GLY A 49 -29.90 2.58 -15.38
CA GLY A 49 -29.14 1.54 -16.08
C GLY A 49 -28.87 0.31 -15.21
N ALA A 50 -28.54 0.47 -13.93
CA ALA A 50 -28.32 -0.65 -13.02
C ALA A 50 -29.56 -1.53 -12.85
N GLN A 51 -30.75 -0.90 -12.86
CA GLN A 51 -32.04 -1.58 -12.73
C GLN A 51 -32.34 -2.51 -13.91
N GLN A 52 -31.67 -2.34 -15.06
CA GLN A 52 -31.78 -3.24 -16.21
C GLN A 52 -31.00 -4.56 -16.02
N PHE A 53 -29.98 -4.56 -15.15
CA PHE A 53 -29.15 -5.74 -14.89
C PHE A 53 -29.57 -6.48 -13.62
N VAL A 54 -29.97 -5.75 -12.58
CA VAL A 54 -30.33 -6.29 -11.27
C VAL A 54 -31.53 -5.54 -10.72
N THR A 55 -32.47 -6.24 -10.09
CA THR A 55 -33.67 -5.60 -9.57
C THR A 55 -33.43 -4.94 -8.20
N PRO A 56 -34.11 -3.82 -7.87
CA PRO A 56 -34.02 -3.19 -6.55
C PRO A 56 -34.39 -4.11 -5.38
N LEU A 57 -35.28 -5.09 -5.61
CA LEU A 57 -35.74 -6.05 -4.62
C LEU A 57 -34.59 -6.93 -4.08
N SER A 58 -33.66 -7.33 -4.95
CA SER A 58 -32.49 -8.13 -4.55
C SER A 58 -31.61 -7.37 -3.57
N PHE A 59 -31.37 -6.08 -3.83
CA PHE A 59 -30.62 -5.23 -2.91
C PHE A 59 -31.35 -4.96 -1.61
N GLN A 60 -32.68 -4.82 -1.64
CA GLN A 60 -33.47 -4.63 -0.43
C GLN A 60 -33.41 -5.86 0.49
N ALA A 61 -33.52 -7.06 -0.08
CA ALA A 61 -33.40 -8.30 0.67
C ALA A 61 -32.00 -8.47 1.30
N LEU A 62 -30.94 -8.10 0.57
CA LEU A 62 -29.56 -8.25 1.04
C LEU A 62 -29.10 -7.15 1.99
N SER A 63 -29.59 -5.91 1.84
CA SER A 63 -29.22 -4.78 2.70
C SER A 63 -30.07 -4.70 3.96
N GLY A 64 -31.35 -5.09 3.88
CA GLY A 64 -32.35 -4.86 4.92
C GLY A 64 -32.98 -3.46 4.87
N HIS A 65 -32.63 -2.64 3.89
CA HIS A 65 -33.14 -1.28 3.71
C HIS A 65 -33.80 -1.11 2.34
N VAL A 66 -34.71 -0.15 2.21
CA VAL A 66 -35.36 0.16 0.92
C VAL A 66 -34.30 0.68 -0.06
N THR A 67 -34.18 0.01 -1.21
CA THR A 67 -33.30 0.44 -2.29
C THR A 67 -33.86 1.69 -2.97
N ARG A 68 -33.03 2.73 -3.11
CA ARG A 68 -33.43 4.02 -3.70
C ARG A 68 -33.10 4.04 -5.19
N THR A 69 -34.04 4.47 -6.03
CA THR A 69 -33.95 4.27 -7.49
C THR A 69 -34.22 5.52 -8.33
N THR A 70 -34.77 6.57 -7.72
CA THR A 70 -35.17 7.79 -8.41
C THR A 70 -35.00 9.01 -7.52
N LEU A 71 -34.69 10.15 -8.12
CA LEU A 71 -34.62 11.45 -7.44
C LEU A 71 -36.04 11.93 -7.07
N TRP A 72 -37.03 11.59 -7.89
CA TRP A 72 -38.39 12.08 -7.80
C TRP A 72 -39.31 11.09 -7.09
N ASP A 73 -38.94 10.70 -5.87
CA ASP A 73 -39.80 9.89 -5.00
C ASP A 73 -40.60 10.83 -4.09
N SER A 74 -41.89 11.02 -4.39
CA SER A 74 -42.77 11.92 -3.64
C SER A 74 -42.84 11.62 -2.14
N ALA A 75 -42.62 10.37 -1.72
CA ALA A 75 -42.60 10.01 -0.30
C ALA A 75 -41.27 10.37 0.37
N ALA A 76 -40.15 10.34 -0.36
CA ALA A 76 -38.83 10.68 0.15
C ALA A 76 -38.51 12.19 0.04
N GLU A 77 -38.99 12.86 -1.00
CA GLU A 77 -38.71 14.28 -1.25
C GLU A 77 -39.46 15.22 -0.30
N GLN A 78 -40.54 14.77 0.34
CA GLN A 78 -41.16 15.50 1.46
C GLN A 78 -40.18 15.77 2.62
N ALA A 79 -39.09 14.98 2.72
CA ALA A 79 -38.03 15.13 3.70
C ALA A 79 -36.67 15.51 3.06
N MET A 80 -36.62 15.96 1.80
CA MET A 80 -35.35 16.19 1.09
C MET A 80 -34.45 14.93 1.06
N GLY A 81 -35.05 13.78 0.75
CA GLY A 81 -34.45 12.45 0.97
C GLY A 81 -33.07 12.22 0.35
N HIS A 82 -32.73 12.87 -0.77
CA HIS A 82 -31.37 12.79 -1.32
C HIS A 82 -30.31 13.46 -0.43
N ILE A 83 -30.62 14.58 0.22
CA ILE A 83 -29.69 15.24 1.16
C ILE A 83 -29.57 14.43 2.46
N GLU A 84 -30.67 13.90 2.97
CA GLU A 84 -30.64 13.05 4.17
C GLU A 84 -29.80 11.79 3.94
N LEU A 85 -29.99 11.12 2.80
CA LEU A 85 -29.22 9.93 2.47
C LEU A 85 -27.73 10.23 2.24
N ALA A 86 -27.41 11.35 1.58
CA ALA A 86 -26.04 11.80 1.40
C ALA A 86 -25.32 12.12 2.73
N ARG A 87 -26.05 12.65 3.72
CA ARG A 87 -25.56 12.94 5.08
C ARG A 87 -25.51 11.71 5.98
N TRP A 88 -26.36 10.72 5.72
CA TRP A 88 -26.39 9.48 6.50
C TRP A 88 -25.12 8.66 6.29
N ALA A 89 -24.54 8.71 5.09
CA ALA A 89 -23.36 7.93 4.72
C ALA A 89 -22.08 8.48 5.38
N ASP A 90 -21.33 7.61 6.05
CA ASP A 90 -19.94 7.88 6.46
C ASP A 90 -18.99 7.75 5.27
N ARG A 91 -19.38 6.98 4.24
CA ARG A 91 -18.65 6.79 2.98
C ARG A 91 -19.60 6.40 1.85
N VAL A 92 -19.32 6.88 0.64
CA VAL A 92 -20.06 6.52 -0.58
C VAL A 92 -19.19 5.65 -1.48
N ILE A 93 -19.76 4.56 -1.99
CA ILE A 93 -19.10 3.61 -2.89
C ILE A 93 -19.88 3.55 -4.19
N VAL A 94 -19.22 3.70 -5.33
CA VAL A 94 -19.85 3.51 -6.64
C VAL A 94 -19.32 2.22 -7.27
N ALA A 95 -20.15 1.18 -7.33
CA ALA A 95 -19.76 -0.12 -7.86
C ALA A 95 -20.94 -0.82 -8.58
N PRO A 96 -20.81 -1.11 -9.89
CA PRO A 96 -19.75 -0.66 -10.78
C PRO A 96 -19.82 0.84 -11.08
N ALA A 97 -18.67 1.51 -11.14
CA ALA A 97 -18.52 2.84 -11.71
C ALA A 97 -18.26 2.71 -13.22
N THR A 98 -19.31 2.88 -14.03
CA THR A 98 -19.19 2.82 -15.50
C THR A 98 -18.51 4.06 -16.06
N ALA A 99 -18.03 4.00 -17.31
CA ALA A 99 -17.43 5.16 -17.98
C ALA A 99 -18.37 6.38 -18.01
N ASP A 100 -19.66 6.15 -18.29
CA ASP A 100 -20.70 7.19 -18.25
C ASP A 100 -20.81 7.83 -16.87
N LEU A 101 -20.92 7.00 -15.82
CA LEU A 101 -21.07 7.49 -14.46
C LEU A 101 -19.83 8.25 -14.01
N MET A 102 -18.63 7.76 -14.34
CA MET A 102 -17.37 8.48 -14.08
C MET A 102 -17.34 9.84 -14.79
N ALA A 103 -17.80 9.93 -16.05
CA ALA A 103 -17.86 11.19 -16.78
C ALA A 103 -18.81 12.18 -16.11
N ARG A 104 -20.03 11.74 -15.75
CA ARG A 104 -21.01 12.60 -15.07
C ARG A 104 -20.48 13.11 -13.73
N LEU A 105 -19.82 12.26 -12.94
CA LEU A 105 -19.19 12.66 -11.68
C LEU A 105 -18.02 13.64 -11.89
N ALA A 106 -17.15 13.40 -12.87
CA ALA A 106 -16.03 14.29 -13.16
C ALA A 106 -16.50 15.70 -13.59
N HIS A 107 -17.61 15.78 -14.32
CA HIS A 107 -18.19 17.04 -14.80
C HIS A 107 -19.23 17.66 -13.85
N GLY A 108 -19.53 17.02 -12.72
CA GLY A 108 -20.49 17.55 -11.73
C GLY A 108 -21.94 17.55 -12.22
N LEU A 109 -22.31 16.62 -13.10
CA LEU A 109 -23.69 16.43 -13.53
C LEU A 109 -24.47 15.72 -12.41
N ALA A 110 -25.70 16.17 -12.15
CA ALA A 110 -26.59 15.67 -11.10
C ALA A 110 -28.01 15.50 -11.64
N ASP A 111 -28.15 14.65 -12.66
CA ASP A 111 -29.37 14.43 -13.42
C ASP A 111 -30.15 13.16 -12.99
N ASP A 112 -29.55 12.34 -12.13
CA ASP A 112 -30.23 11.23 -11.45
C ASP A 112 -29.92 11.20 -9.95
N LEU A 113 -30.56 10.29 -9.22
CA LEU A 113 -30.37 10.16 -7.78
C LEU A 113 -28.90 9.89 -7.41
N VAL A 114 -28.24 8.95 -8.09
CA VAL A 114 -26.88 8.51 -7.75
C VAL A 114 -25.87 9.65 -7.92
N THR A 115 -25.92 10.34 -9.05
CA THR A 115 -25.04 11.47 -9.34
C THR A 115 -25.32 12.65 -8.41
N THR A 116 -26.60 12.93 -8.11
CA THR A 116 -27.00 13.95 -7.11
C THR A 116 -26.45 13.62 -5.72
N LEU A 117 -26.56 12.37 -5.27
CA LEU A 117 -26.02 11.92 -3.98
C LEU A 117 -24.50 12.10 -3.91
N CYS A 118 -23.79 11.73 -4.99
CA CYS A 118 -22.33 11.86 -5.04
C CYS A 118 -21.87 13.33 -5.09
N LEU A 119 -22.67 14.23 -5.68
CA LEU A 119 -22.37 15.67 -5.69
C LEU A 119 -22.70 16.35 -4.36
N ALA A 120 -23.75 15.88 -3.67
CA ALA A 120 -24.23 16.48 -2.42
C ALA A 120 -23.52 15.97 -1.15
N THR A 121 -22.87 14.81 -1.21
CA THR A 121 -22.21 14.21 -0.04
C THR A 121 -20.91 14.93 0.33
N THR A 122 -20.62 15.00 1.63
CA THR A 122 -19.30 15.39 2.16
C THR A 122 -18.46 14.18 2.56
N ALA A 123 -19.03 12.98 2.46
CA ALA A 123 -18.34 11.74 2.81
C ALA A 123 -17.31 11.36 1.73
N PRO A 124 -16.22 10.66 2.09
CA PRO A 124 -15.26 10.16 1.11
C PRO A 124 -15.95 9.29 0.05
N LEU A 125 -15.55 9.49 -1.21
CA LEU A 125 -16.08 8.73 -2.36
C LEU A 125 -15.06 7.67 -2.80
N THR A 126 -15.52 6.44 -3.01
CA THR A 126 -14.73 5.35 -3.57
C THR A 126 -15.40 4.82 -4.85
N LEU A 127 -14.67 4.76 -5.96
CA LEU A 127 -15.13 4.19 -7.23
C LEU A 127 -14.52 2.81 -7.43
N ALA A 128 -15.34 1.84 -7.86
CA ALA A 128 -14.89 0.55 -8.37
C ALA A 128 -15.24 0.46 -9.85
N PRO A 129 -14.32 0.85 -10.76
CA PRO A 129 -14.63 0.93 -12.18
C PRO A 129 -14.90 -0.43 -12.81
N ALA A 130 -15.82 -0.47 -13.79
CA ALA A 130 -16.01 -1.65 -14.64
C ALA A 130 -16.51 -1.27 -16.04
N MET A 131 -15.76 -1.67 -17.07
CA MET A 131 -16.04 -1.38 -18.48
C MET A 131 -15.15 -2.23 -19.40
N ASN A 132 -15.43 -2.25 -20.70
CA ASN A 132 -14.54 -2.84 -21.70
C ASN A 132 -13.14 -2.17 -21.65
N HIS A 133 -12.08 -2.92 -21.95
CA HIS A 133 -10.71 -2.42 -21.85
C HIS A 133 -10.41 -1.19 -22.72
N ARG A 134 -11.02 -1.08 -23.91
CA ARG A 134 -10.87 0.10 -24.78
C ARG A 134 -11.56 1.31 -24.18
N MET A 135 -12.72 1.12 -23.55
CA MET A 135 -13.39 2.20 -22.82
C MET A 135 -12.55 2.66 -21.64
N TRP A 136 -11.92 1.72 -20.91
CA TRP A 136 -11.03 2.05 -19.80
C TRP A 136 -9.82 2.87 -20.28
N GLN A 137 -9.14 2.39 -21.32
CA GLN A 137 -7.95 3.04 -21.88
C GLN A 137 -8.25 4.32 -22.66
N HIS A 138 -9.52 4.62 -22.95
CA HIS A 138 -9.90 5.79 -23.71
C HIS A 138 -9.44 7.09 -23.02
N PRO A 139 -8.83 8.05 -23.75
CA PRO A 139 -8.31 9.29 -23.16
C PRO A 139 -9.33 10.07 -22.33
N ALA A 140 -10.60 10.10 -22.76
CA ALA A 140 -11.66 10.77 -21.99
C ALA A 140 -11.90 10.10 -20.62
N THR A 141 -11.90 8.76 -20.55
CA THR A 141 -12.07 8.03 -19.29
C THR A 141 -10.89 8.28 -18.37
N GLN A 142 -9.66 8.28 -18.91
CA GLN A 142 -8.45 8.55 -18.14
C GLN A 142 -8.40 10.01 -17.63
N ALA A 143 -8.85 10.98 -18.44
CA ALA A 143 -8.95 12.38 -18.01
C ALA A 143 -10.01 12.57 -16.91
N ASN A 144 -11.17 11.91 -17.03
CA ASN A 144 -12.20 11.92 -16.00
C ASN A 144 -11.69 11.28 -14.70
N LEU A 145 -11.01 10.15 -14.80
CA LEU A 145 -10.38 9.46 -13.67
C LEU A 145 -9.34 10.35 -12.97
N ALA A 146 -8.48 11.04 -13.72
CA ALA A 146 -7.50 11.97 -13.18
C ALA A 146 -8.18 13.12 -12.42
N THR A 147 -9.20 13.74 -13.03
CA THR A 147 -10.02 14.79 -12.39
C THR A 147 -10.65 14.32 -11.08
N LEU A 148 -11.18 13.10 -11.07
CA LEU A 148 -11.80 12.51 -9.86
C LEU A 148 -10.75 12.26 -8.77
N ARG A 149 -9.57 11.74 -9.12
CA ARG A 149 -8.47 11.52 -8.17
C ARG A 149 -7.95 12.83 -7.57
N GLU A 150 -7.80 13.87 -8.39
CA GLU A 150 -7.42 15.22 -7.93
C GLU A 150 -8.42 15.77 -6.90
N ARG A 151 -9.71 15.40 -7.01
CA ARG A 151 -10.77 15.75 -6.05
C ARG A 151 -10.82 14.82 -4.83
N GLY A 152 -9.84 13.94 -4.65
CA GLY A 152 -9.74 13.05 -3.49
C GLY A 152 -10.59 11.78 -3.59
N VAL A 153 -11.10 11.43 -4.77
CA VAL A 153 -11.87 10.20 -4.97
C VAL A 153 -10.93 8.99 -4.98
N GLN A 154 -11.19 8.02 -4.09
CA GLN A 154 -10.47 6.75 -4.06
C GLN A 154 -10.94 5.85 -5.20
N VAL A 155 -10.03 5.07 -5.79
CA VAL A 155 -10.36 4.15 -6.89
C VAL A 155 -9.84 2.75 -6.56
N VAL A 156 -10.69 1.73 -6.71
CA VAL A 156 -10.37 0.32 -6.47
C VAL A 156 -10.55 -0.47 -7.76
N GLY A 157 -9.45 -0.99 -8.29
CA GLY A 157 -9.41 -1.59 -9.63
C GLY A 157 -9.41 -0.55 -10.76
N PRO A 158 -9.87 -0.91 -11.98
CA PRO A 158 -10.35 -2.24 -12.37
C PRO A 158 -9.22 -3.27 -12.41
N ASN A 159 -9.58 -4.54 -12.31
CA ASN A 159 -8.66 -5.66 -12.48
C ASN A 159 -8.41 -5.93 -13.97
N ASP A 160 -7.26 -6.55 -14.26
CA ASP A 160 -6.97 -7.16 -15.55
C ASP A 160 -7.52 -8.60 -15.62
N GLY A 161 -8.00 -8.97 -16.79
CA GLY A 161 -8.30 -10.36 -17.13
C GLY A 161 -9.47 -10.48 -18.12
N PRO A 162 -10.06 -11.67 -18.26
CA PRO A 162 -11.16 -11.90 -19.19
C PRO A 162 -12.37 -11.01 -18.87
N LEU A 163 -12.90 -10.40 -19.91
CA LEU A 163 -14.10 -9.55 -19.92
C LEU A 163 -15.27 -10.32 -20.54
N ALA A 164 -16.49 -9.80 -20.35
CA ALA A 164 -17.73 -10.50 -20.75
C ALA A 164 -17.81 -10.74 -22.27
N GLU A 165 -17.21 -9.86 -23.05
CA GLU A 165 -17.13 -9.88 -24.51
C GLU A 165 -16.10 -10.87 -25.08
N GLY A 166 -15.37 -11.60 -24.24
CA GLY A 166 -14.38 -12.60 -24.65
C GLY A 166 -12.97 -12.05 -24.93
N GLU A 167 -12.77 -10.74 -24.80
CA GLU A 167 -11.44 -10.12 -24.80
C GLU A 167 -10.84 -10.13 -23.37
N SER A 168 -9.52 -9.91 -23.24
CA SER A 168 -8.84 -9.78 -21.95
C SER A 168 -8.11 -8.44 -21.86
N GLY A 169 -8.15 -7.82 -20.69
CA GLY A 169 -7.44 -6.59 -20.40
C GLY A 169 -7.97 -5.88 -19.15
N PRO A 170 -7.46 -4.68 -18.85
CA PRO A 170 -7.91 -3.92 -17.69
C PRO A 170 -9.33 -3.42 -17.91
N GLY A 171 -10.22 -3.58 -16.92
CA GLY A 171 -11.61 -3.14 -17.04
C GLY A 171 -12.61 -4.00 -16.28
N ARG A 172 -12.18 -5.16 -15.78
CA ARG A 172 -13.01 -6.01 -14.94
C ARG A 172 -13.20 -5.36 -13.57
N LEU A 173 -14.42 -5.37 -13.03
CA LEU A 173 -14.67 -4.93 -11.66
C LEU A 173 -13.74 -5.70 -10.70
N ALA A 174 -13.11 -4.98 -9.77
CA ALA A 174 -12.40 -5.59 -8.64
C ALA A 174 -13.32 -6.59 -7.91
N GLU A 175 -12.74 -7.65 -7.35
CA GLU A 175 -13.54 -8.62 -6.62
C GLU A 175 -14.12 -7.98 -5.35
N PRO A 176 -15.34 -8.37 -4.92
CA PRO A 176 -15.98 -7.78 -3.74
C PRO A 176 -15.08 -7.75 -2.51
N GLU A 177 -14.30 -8.80 -2.28
CA GLU A 177 -13.33 -8.91 -1.19
C GLU A 177 -12.22 -7.86 -1.27
N GLU A 178 -11.74 -7.52 -2.47
CA GLU A 178 -10.72 -6.48 -2.69
C GLU A 178 -11.29 -5.09 -2.39
N ILE A 179 -12.55 -4.84 -2.78
CA ILE A 179 -13.26 -3.60 -2.46
C ILE A 179 -13.43 -3.47 -0.94
N VAL A 180 -13.88 -4.53 -0.25
CA VAL A 180 -14.01 -4.53 1.21
C VAL A 180 -12.65 -4.29 1.89
N ALA A 181 -11.57 -4.94 1.42
CA ALA A 181 -10.23 -4.77 1.95
C ALA A 181 -9.72 -3.33 1.77
N ALA A 182 -9.95 -2.72 0.61
CA ALA A 182 -9.60 -1.33 0.33
C ALA A 182 -10.33 -0.34 1.24
N LEU A 183 -11.61 -0.63 1.54
CA LEU A 183 -12.44 0.19 2.43
C LEU A 183 -12.02 0.03 3.91
N ALA A 184 -11.60 -1.17 4.30
CA ALA A 184 -11.09 -1.49 5.63
C ALA A 184 -9.67 -0.96 5.89
N GLY A 185 -9.00 -0.37 4.88
CA GLY A 185 -7.62 0.10 4.99
C GLY A 185 -6.58 -1.02 5.07
N ALA A 186 -6.91 -2.21 4.56
CA ALA A 186 -5.99 -3.36 4.57
C ALA A 186 -4.85 -3.17 3.55
N PRO A 187 -3.58 -3.50 3.90
CA PRO A 187 -2.47 -3.45 2.96
C PRO A 187 -2.70 -4.43 1.79
N GLY A 188 -2.82 -3.93 0.54
CA GLY A 188 -2.85 -4.78 -0.65
C GLY A 188 -3.72 -4.30 -1.82
N ALA A 189 -4.63 -3.34 -1.64
CA ALA A 189 -5.41 -2.79 -2.75
C ALA A 189 -4.64 -1.64 -3.43
N VAL A 190 -4.32 -1.83 -4.71
CA VAL A 190 -3.54 -0.89 -5.53
C VAL A 190 -4.34 0.40 -5.73
N ALA A 191 -4.16 1.37 -4.84
CA ALA A 191 -4.49 2.75 -5.13
C ALA A 191 -3.52 3.20 -6.23
N ALA A 192 -4.05 3.52 -7.42
CA ALA A 192 -3.25 4.10 -8.49
C ALA A 192 -2.89 5.55 -8.12
N GLY A 193 -1.82 5.68 -7.33
CA GLY A 193 -1.13 6.92 -7.03
C GLY A 193 -0.36 7.48 -8.24
N PRO A 194 0.28 8.65 -8.09
CA PRO A 194 1.11 9.24 -9.14
C PRO A 194 2.19 8.26 -9.62
N GLN A 195 2.41 8.21 -10.93
CA GLN A 195 3.46 7.38 -11.57
C GLN A 195 4.78 8.17 -11.69
N ASP A 196 5.13 8.91 -10.64
CA ASP A 196 6.26 9.85 -10.60
C ASP A 196 7.63 9.16 -10.52
N LEU A 197 7.66 7.85 -10.26
CA LEU A 197 8.86 7.00 -10.33
C LEU A 197 8.90 6.13 -11.59
N ALA A 198 7.98 6.31 -12.54
CA ALA A 198 7.94 5.54 -13.77
C ALA A 198 9.27 5.63 -14.54
N GLY A 199 9.81 4.46 -14.92
CA GLY A 199 11.07 4.35 -15.65
C GLY A 199 12.33 4.37 -14.79
N LEU A 200 12.23 4.59 -13.47
CA LEU A 200 13.36 4.50 -12.55
C LEU A 200 13.55 3.07 -12.02
N ALA A 201 14.80 2.65 -11.88
CA ALA A 201 15.19 1.42 -11.22
C ALA A 201 15.52 1.68 -9.75
N VAL A 202 14.86 0.95 -8.84
CA VAL A 202 15.03 1.12 -7.39
C VAL A 202 15.45 -0.20 -6.76
N VAL A 203 16.54 -0.18 -6.01
CA VAL A 203 17.01 -1.33 -5.23
C VAL A 203 16.75 -1.06 -3.75
N VAL A 204 16.04 -1.97 -3.09
CA VAL A 204 15.73 -1.91 -1.66
C VAL A 204 16.35 -3.11 -0.97
N SER A 205 17.12 -2.91 0.10
CA SER A 205 17.51 -4.00 1.00
C SER A 205 16.61 -3.99 2.25
N ALA A 206 16.13 -5.16 2.68
CA ALA A 206 15.21 -5.27 3.82
C ALA A 206 15.42 -6.55 4.64
N GLY A 207 14.96 -6.53 5.90
CA GLY A 207 15.05 -7.68 6.81
C GLY A 207 16.40 -7.75 7.56
N PRO A 208 16.58 -8.77 8.41
CA PRO A 208 17.84 -9.00 9.11
C PRO A 208 18.84 -9.77 8.24
N THR A 209 20.12 -9.79 8.61
CA THR A 209 21.04 -10.85 8.15
C THR A 209 21.36 -11.79 9.30
N TYR A 210 21.54 -13.07 8.97
CA TYR A 210 21.89 -14.15 9.89
C TYR A 210 23.27 -14.71 9.52
N GLU A 211 24.22 -14.49 10.42
CA GLU A 211 25.59 -14.96 10.33
C GLU A 211 25.72 -16.29 11.07
N ASP A 212 25.83 -17.38 10.32
CA ASP A 212 25.82 -18.73 10.87
C ASP A 212 27.05 -18.97 11.76
N LEU A 213 26.82 -19.41 13.00
CA LEU A 213 27.88 -19.84 13.92
C LEU A 213 28.21 -21.32 13.70
N ASP A 214 27.15 -22.11 13.50
CA ASP A 214 27.14 -23.54 13.19
C ASP A 214 25.84 -23.86 12.42
N PRO A 215 25.59 -25.11 11.95
CA PRO A 215 24.38 -25.42 11.18
C PRO A 215 23.04 -25.25 11.94
N VAL A 216 23.08 -24.93 13.24
CA VAL A 216 21.91 -24.82 14.12
C VAL A 216 21.73 -23.40 14.66
N ARG A 217 22.80 -22.63 14.80
CA ARG A 217 22.81 -21.33 15.47
C ARG A 217 23.37 -20.24 14.57
N TYR A 218 22.83 -19.04 14.71
CA TYR A 218 23.29 -17.85 13.98
C TYR A 218 23.32 -16.63 14.92
N LEU A 219 24.11 -15.64 14.53
CA LEU A 219 24.05 -14.27 15.05
C LEU A 219 23.18 -13.43 14.11
N GLY A 220 22.25 -12.63 14.65
CA GLY A 220 21.35 -11.86 13.83
C GLY A 220 20.69 -10.71 14.58
N ASN A 221 20.12 -9.79 13.80
CA ASN A 221 19.41 -8.62 14.32
C ASN A 221 17.90 -8.88 14.38
N ARG A 222 17.21 -8.26 15.33
CA ARG A 222 15.75 -8.36 15.47
C ARG A 222 15.04 -7.44 14.48
N SER A 223 15.06 -7.76 13.19
CA SER A 223 14.32 -6.98 12.18
C SER A 223 13.16 -7.77 11.63
N SER A 224 11.98 -7.14 11.61
CA SER A 224 10.79 -7.72 10.97
C SER A 224 10.77 -7.57 9.45
N GLY A 225 11.65 -6.73 8.87
CA GLY A 225 11.65 -6.40 7.44
C GLY A 225 10.47 -5.54 6.95
N LYS A 226 9.41 -5.36 7.76
CA LYS A 226 8.15 -4.70 7.36
C LYS A 226 8.35 -3.32 6.74
N MET A 227 9.27 -2.51 7.27
CA MET A 227 9.51 -1.16 6.74
C MET A 227 10.08 -1.20 5.32
N GLY A 228 11.14 -1.97 5.07
CA GLY A 228 11.72 -2.08 3.74
C GLY A 228 10.77 -2.69 2.72
N PHE A 229 9.94 -3.66 3.13
CA PHE A 229 8.88 -4.21 2.27
C PHE A 229 7.80 -3.17 1.93
N ALA A 230 7.39 -2.35 2.89
CA ALA A 230 6.44 -1.27 2.65
C ALA A 230 7.01 -0.21 1.69
N VAL A 231 8.28 0.17 1.86
CA VAL A 231 8.97 1.09 0.94
C VAL A 231 9.07 0.51 -0.47
N ALA A 232 9.43 -0.76 -0.61
CA ALA A 232 9.47 -1.43 -1.90
C ALA A 232 8.09 -1.48 -2.58
N ALA A 233 7.04 -1.75 -1.81
CA ALA A 233 5.66 -1.73 -2.31
C ALA A 233 5.24 -0.33 -2.78
N SER A 234 5.51 0.70 -1.99
CA SER A 234 5.16 2.09 -2.32
C SER A 234 5.90 2.57 -3.58
N ALA A 235 7.21 2.28 -3.69
CA ALA A 235 7.98 2.60 -4.89
C ALA A 235 7.42 1.91 -6.15
N ALA A 236 7.06 0.62 -6.05
CA ALA A 236 6.48 -0.12 -7.17
C ALA A 236 5.09 0.42 -7.57
N GLN A 237 4.26 0.81 -6.60
CA GLN A 237 2.95 1.42 -6.86
C GLN A 237 3.05 2.76 -7.61
N ARG A 238 4.16 3.48 -7.47
CA ARG A 238 4.48 4.71 -8.20
C ARG A 238 5.21 4.50 -9.53
N GLY A 239 5.29 3.25 -10.01
CA GLY A 239 5.78 2.91 -11.33
C GLY A 239 7.28 2.57 -11.42
N ALA A 240 7.99 2.53 -10.29
CA ALA A 240 9.40 2.12 -10.29
C ALA A 240 9.56 0.64 -10.64
N ARG A 241 10.67 0.29 -11.31
CA ARG A 241 11.14 -1.10 -11.42
C ARG A 241 11.92 -1.44 -10.16
N VAL A 242 11.32 -2.21 -9.26
CA VAL A 242 11.88 -2.47 -7.93
C VAL A 242 12.52 -3.85 -7.82
N THR A 243 13.76 -3.88 -7.34
CA THR A 243 14.43 -5.10 -6.85
C THR A 243 14.56 -5.04 -5.32
N LEU A 244 13.98 -6.02 -4.63
CA LEU A 244 14.02 -6.15 -3.18
C LEU A 244 14.98 -7.28 -2.78
N VAL A 245 16.12 -6.93 -2.20
CA VAL A 245 17.06 -7.88 -1.59
C VAL A 245 16.64 -8.11 -0.14
N ALA A 246 16.03 -9.27 0.11
CA ALA A 246 15.40 -9.60 1.38
C ALA A 246 16.26 -10.59 2.18
N GLY A 247 16.61 -10.20 3.40
CA GLY A 247 17.10 -11.13 4.42
C GLY A 247 16.01 -12.06 4.94
N PRO A 248 16.30 -12.96 5.91
CA PRO A 248 15.35 -13.99 6.34
C PRO A 248 14.09 -13.42 7.01
N VAL A 249 12.98 -13.34 6.25
CA VAL A 249 11.65 -12.91 6.72
C VAL A 249 10.53 -13.70 6.05
N HIS A 250 9.40 -13.85 6.75
CA HIS A 250 8.18 -14.50 6.25
C HIS A 250 7.12 -13.49 5.75
N LEU A 251 7.56 -12.47 5.02
CA LEU A 251 6.66 -11.49 4.40
C LEU A 251 6.38 -11.89 2.95
N PRO A 252 5.15 -11.71 2.43
CA PRO A 252 4.86 -11.90 1.02
C PRO A 252 5.60 -10.84 0.18
N THR A 253 6.00 -11.22 -1.03
CA THR A 253 6.60 -10.26 -1.97
C THR A 253 5.53 -9.26 -2.44
N PRO A 254 5.77 -7.95 -2.37
CA PRO A 254 4.82 -6.96 -2.88
C PRO A 254 4.58 -7.10 -4.39
N ALA A 255 3.39 -6.71 -4.85
CA ALA A 255 3.08 -6.70 -6.28
C ALA A 255 4.04 -5.79 -7.06
N GLY A 256 4.47 -6.23 -8.25
CA GLY A 256 5.40 -5.47 -9.11
C GLY A 256 6.87 -5.44 -8.64
N VAL A 257 7.22 -6.14 -7.55
CA VAL A 257 8.58 -6.19 -6.99
C VAL A 257 9.27 -7.52 -7.34
N THR A 258 10.52 -7.44 -7.80
CA THR A 258 11.38 -8.62 -7.96
C THR A 258 12.16 -8.87 -6.67
N ARG A 259 11.91 -10.01 -6.00
CA ARG A 259 12.59 -10.36 -4.74
C ARG A 259 13.79 -11.27 -4.96
N VAL A 260 14.88 -10.98 -4.25
CA VAL A 260 16.07 -11.84 -4.13
C VAL A 260 16.27 -12.17 -2.66
N ASP A 261 16.21 -13.46 -2.31
CA ASP A 261 16.40 -13.92 -0.93
C ASP A 261 17.88 -14.15 -0.61
N VAL A 262 18.30 -13.63 0.54
CA VAL A 262 19.67 -13.77 1.06
C VAL A 262 19.63 -14.12 2.55
N ARG A 263 20.73 -14.68 3.05
CA ARG A 263 20.86 -15.02 4.46
C ARG A 263 21.86 -14.13 5.19
N SER A 264 23.07 -14.00 4.67
CA SER A 264 24.18 -13.28 5.33
C SER A 264 24.41 -11.88 4.75
N ALA A 265 25.19 -11.07 5.48
CA ALA A 265 25.65 -9.76 5.03
C ALA A 265 26.44 -9.85 3.72
N ALA A 266 27.28 -10.88 3.55
CA ALA A 266 28.03 -11.11 2.32
C ALA A 266 27.11 -11.43 1.13
N GLN A 267 26.11 -12.29 1.32
CA GLN A 267 25.14 -12.59 0.25
C GLN A 267 24.28 -11.35 -0.08
N MET A 268 23.88 -10.58 0.93
CA MET A 268 23.15 -9.34 0.72
C MET A 268 23.98 -8.32 -0.05
N HIS A 269 25.27 -8.20 0.28
CA HIS A 269 26.22 -7.37 -0.46
C HIS A 269 26.24 -7.77 -1.95
N ASP A 270 26.52 -9.05 -2.23
CA ASP A 270 26.65 -9.52 -3.61
C ASP A 270 25.35 -9.35 -4.40
N ALA A 271 24.19 -9.62 -3.79
CA ALA A 271 22.89 -9.44 -4.42
C ALA A 271 22.55 -7.96 -4.69
N VAL A 272 22.90 -7.06 -3.77
CA VAL A 272 22.72 -5.61 -3.97
C VAL A 272 23.58 -5.13 -5.14
N PHE A 273 24.85 -5.54 -5.19
CA PHE A 273 25.76 -5.13 -6.27
C PHE A 273 25.41 -5.75 -7.62
N ALA A 274 24.87 -6.98 -7.64
CA ALA A 274 24.35 -7.61 -8.85
C ALA A 274 23.08 -6.92 -9.40
N ALA A 275 22.33 -6.20 -8.54
CA ALA A 275 21.16 -5.44 -8.94
C ALA A 275 21.48 -4.02 -9.45
N LEU A 276 22.75 -3.59 -9.39
CA LEU A 276 23.23 -2.33 -9.94
C LEU A 276 23.62 -2.51 -11.44
N PRO A 277 23.52 -1.46 -12.28
CA PRO A 277 23.18 -0.07 -11.95
C PRO A 277 21.68 0.13 -11.68
N ALA A 278 21.39 1.06 -10.75
CA ALA A 278 20.05 1.52 -10.41
C ALA A 278 20.04 3.04 -10.26
N ASP A 279 18.85 3.65 -10.24
CA ASP A 279 18.69 5.09 -9.99
C ASP A 279 18.66 5.42 -8.50
N ILE A 280 18.10 4.53 -7.67
CA ILE A 280 17.93 4.75 -6.23
C ILE A 280 18.33 3.49 -5.47
N TYR A 281 19.07 3.65 -4.38
CA TYR A 281 19.28 2.61 -3.39
C TYR A 281 18.67 2.99 -2.04
N ILE A 282 17.86 2.11 -1.46
CA ILE A 282 17.27 2.29 -0.13
C ILE A 282 17.72 1.15 0.78
N GLY A 283 18.66 1.46 1.67
CA GLY A 283 19.23 0.55 2.66
C GLY A 283 18.40 0.47 3.93
N ALA A 284 17.34 -0.34 3.92
CA ALA A 284 16.44 -0.55 5.08
C ALA A 284 16.69 -1.89 5.82
N ALA A 285 17.69 -2.67 5.40
CA ALA A 285 18.07 -3.91 6.05
C ALA A 285 18.81 -3.67 7.38
N ALA A 286 18.57 -4.54 8.36
CA ALA A 286 19.33 -4.60 9.60
C ALA A 286 20.49 -5.59 9.43
N VAL A 287 21.52 -5.16 8.70
CA VAL A 287 22.73 -5.94 8.44
C VAL A 287 23.51 -6.12 9.74
N ALA A 288 23.96 -7.35 10.02
CA ALA A 288 24.83 -7.63 11.16
C ALA A 288 26.19 -6.96 10.96
N ASP A 289 26.72 -6.26 11.97
CA ASP A 289 28.01 -5.57 11.90
C ASP A 289 29.21 -6.52 11.94
N TYR A 290 28.99 -7.74 12.45
CA TYR A 290 30.01 -8.76 12.64
C TYR A 290 29.53 -10.14 12.21
N THR A 291 30.45 -10.96 11.73
CA THR A 291 30.25 -12.36 11.32
C THR A 291 31.36 -13.23 11.91
N PRO A 292 31.16 -14.53 12.18
CA PRO A 292 32.24 -15.41 12.60
C PRO A 292 33.38 -15.43 11.58
N ARG A 293 34.63 -15.38 12.05
CA ARG A 293 35.79 -15.54 11.16
C ARG A 293 35.72 -16.84 10.36
N GLU A 294 35.38 -17.92 11.05
CA GLU A 294 35.17 -19.25 10.47
C GLU A 294 33.93 -19.89 11.13
N PRO A 295 32.83 -20.09 10.39
CA PRO A 295 31.67 -20.80 10.90
C PRO A 295 31.99 -22.29 11.09
N ALA A 296 31.52 -22.89 12.18
CA ALA A 296 31.77 -24.29 12.47
C ALA A 296 30.95 -25.20 11.54
N ALA A 297 31.59 -26.21 10.92
CA ALA A 297 30.89 -27.17 10.05
C ALA A 297 29.93 -28.10 10.81
N ASN A 298 30.13 -28.26 12.12
CA ASN A 298 29.31 -29.11 12.99
C ASN A 298 28.74 -28.29 14.13
N LYS A 299 27.59 -28.73 14.66
CA LYS A 299 26.97 -28.13 15.86
C LYS A 299 27.99 -28.01 16.99
N ILE A 300 28.21 -26.79 17.48
CA ILE A 300 29.14 -26.53 18.59
C ILE A 300 28.60 -27.24 19.83
N LYS A 301 29.37 -28.23 20.32
CA LYS A 301 29.02 -29.05 21.49
C LYS A 301 29.15 -28.24 22.77
N LYS A 302 28.30 -28.51 23.75
CA LYS A 302 28.37 -27.93 25.09
C LYS A 302 29.46 -28.65 25.90
N SER A 303 30.73 -28.36 25.61
CA SER A 303 31.89 -29.00 26.24
C SER A 303 32.55 -28.17 27.34
N SER A 304 32.27 -26.86 27.39
CA SER A 304 32.85 -25.90 28.34
C SER A 304 31.76 -25.06 29.01
N GLU A 305 32.08 -24.45 30.16
CA GLU A 305 31.18 -23.52 30.86
C GLU A 305 30.90 -22.24 30.05
N SER A 306 31.85 -21.79 29.24
CA SER A 306 31.74 -20.60 28.38
C SER A 306 32.12 -20.91 26.93
N LEU A 307 31.55 -20.13 26.01
CA LEU A 307 31.84 -20.17 24.57
C LEU A 307 32.39 -18.81 24.13
N ALA A 308 33.59 -18.80 23.56
CA ALA A 308 34.16 -17.62 22.91
C ALA A 308 33.98 -17.73 21.40
N LEU A 309 33.54 -16.64 20.76
CA LEU A 309 33.39 -16.53 19.32
C LEU A 309 34.35 -15.47 18.79
N ASP A 310 35.17 -15.83 17.80
CA ASP A 310 36.00 -14.86 17.06
C ASP A 310 35.18 -14.25 15.92
N LEU A 311 34.88 -12.96 16.04
CA LEU A 311 34.01 -12.24 15.12
C LEU A 311 34.81 -11.18 14.36
N VAL A 312 34.55 -11.08 13.05
CA VAL A 312 35.14 -10.09 12.14
C VAL A 312 34.07 -9.19 11.56
N ARG A 313 34.44 -7.98 11.16
CA ARG A 313 33.49 -7.01 10.59
C ARG A 313 32.94 -7.49 9.25
N THR A 314 31.65 -7.26 9.03
CA THR A 314 31.00 -7.48 7.72
C THR A 314 31.26 -6.30 6.77
N PRO A 315 30.99 -6.47 5.46
CA PRO A 315 31.03 -5.38 4.50
C PRO A 315 29.98 -4.30 4.82
N ASP A 316 30.39 -3.02 4.83
CA ASP A 316 29.44 -1.90 4.92
C ASP A 316 28.79 -1.63 3.55
N ILE A 317 27.73 -2.39 3.25
CA ILE A 317 27.01 -2.33 1.96
C ILE A 317 26.61 -0.89 1.62
N LEU A 318 26.05 -0.17 2.60
CA LEU A 318 25.53 1.17 2.41
C LEU A 318 26.66 2.17 2.05
N ALA A 319 27.79 2.12 2.76
CA ALA A 319 28.93 2.97 2.45
C ALA A 319 29.59 2.62 1.10
N GLN A 320 29.65 1.34 0.74
CA GLN A 320 30.23 0.92 -0.54
C GLN A 320 29.35 1.28 -1.73
N VAL A 321 28.01 1.18 -1.59
CA VAL A 321 27.06 1.66 -2.60
C VAL A 321 27.17 3.18 -2.77
N ALA A 322 27.20 3.94 -1.67
CA ALA A 322 27.36 5.40 -1.71
C ALA A 322 28.71 5.86 -2.30
N ALA A 323 29.75 5.03 -2.22
CA ALA A 323 31.04 5.30 -2.83
C ALA A 323 31.07 5.03 -4.35
N GLN A 324 30.05 4.38 -4.92
CA GLN A 324 29.99 4.19 -6.37
C GLN A 324 29.71 5.52 -7.06
N THR A 325 30.58 5.89 -8.01
CA THR A 325 30.51 7.16 -8.74
C THR A 325 29.63 7.09 -9.99
N GLN A 326 28.95 5.96 -10.23
CA GLN A 326 28.16 5.74 -11.44
C GLN A 326 26.69 5.47 -11.09
N ALA A 327 25.80 6.26 -11.70
CA ALA A 327 24.37 6.03 -11.92
C ALA A 327 23.35 6.26 -10.78
N LEU A 328 23.73 6.27 -9.50
CA LEU A 328 22.75 6.52 -8.43
C LEU A 328 22.44 8.01 -8.32
N LYS A 329 21.15 8.35 -8.43
CA LYS A 329 20.60 9.69 -8.18
C LYS A 329 20.40 9.94 -6.68
N LEU A 330 20.12 8.89 -5.91
CA LEU A 330 19.89 9.00 -4.48
C LEU A 330 20.24 7.70 -3.74
N VAL A 331 20.94 7.84 -2.61
CA VAL A 331 21.26 6.77 -1.66
C VAL A 331 20.66 7.11 -0.30
N VAL A 332 19.70 6.29 0.12
CA VAL A 332 18.94 6.46 1.37
C VAL A 332 19.33 5.37 2.36
N GLY A 333 19.84 5.75 3.54
CA GLY A 333 20.11 4.82 4.63
C GLY A 333 19.04 4.81 5.71
N PHE A 334 18.95 3.73 6.49
CA PHE A 334 18.20 3.71 7.74
C PHE A 334 19.13 3.60 8.95
N ALA A 335 18.74 4.24 10.04
CA ALA A 335 19.38 4.15 11.35
C ALA A 335 18.36 3.87 12.45
N ALA A 336 18.69 2.96 13.34
CA ALA A 336 17.95 2.71 14.56
C ALA A 336 18.84 3.11 15.74
N GLU A 337 18.39 4.08 16.53
CA GLU A 337 19.14 4.59 17.68
C GLU A 337 18.25 4.64 18.94
N THR A 338 18.85 4.38 20.11
CA THR A 338 18.15 4.41 21.40
C THR A 338 18.16 5.79 22.04
N ASN A 339 19.27 6.52 21.88
CA ASN A 339 19.51 7.85 22.45
C ASN A 339 20.16 8.78 21.40
N ASN A 340 19.99 10.10 21.53
CA ASN A 340 20.61 11.13 20.67
C ASN A 340 20.48 10.86 19.14
N VAL A 341 19.28 10.42 18.72
CA VAL A 341 18.97 9.96 17.36
C VAL A 341 19.46 10.92 16.27
N ALA A 342 19.20 12.21 16.42
CA ALA A 342 19.53 13.22 15.42
C ALA A 342 21.05 13.40 15.22
N GLU A 343 21.84 13.36 16.30
CA GLU A 343 23.29 13.53 16.24
C GLU A 343 23.95 12.34 15.55
N TYR A 344 23.58 11.12 15.96
CA TYR A 344 24.11 9.89 15.36
C TYR A 344 23.69 9.72 13.91
N ALA A 345 22.45 10.07 13.56
CA ALA A 345 21.97 10.06 12.19
C ALA A 345 22.82 10.97 11.29
N ARG A 346 23.04 12.24 11.70
CA ARG A 346 23.87 13.18 10.95
C ARG A 346 25.33 12.73 10.80
N LYS A 347 25.94 12.19 11.86
CA LYS A 347 27.29 11.61 11.77
C LYS A 347 27.35 10.45 10.76
N LYS A 348 26.35 9.56 10.75
CA LYS A 348 26.27 8.44 9.79
C LYS A 348 26.06 8.93 8.36
N LEU A 349 25.20 9.94 8.17
CA LEU A 349 24.96 10.61 6.88
C LEU A 349 26.28 11.09 6.25
N GLU A 350 27.07 11.85 7.01
CA GLU A 350 28.35 12.39 6.56
C GLU A 350 29.41 11.29 6.36
N ALA A 351 29.58 10.42 7.37
CA ALA A 351 30.62 9.39 7.35
C ALA A 351 30.45 8.40 6.19
N LYS A 352 29.20 8.05 5.85
CA LYS A 352 28.89 7.13 4.74
C LYS A 352 28.56 7.84 3.43
N ARG A 353 28.59 9.19 3.40
CA ARG A 353 28.31 10.02 2.22
C ARG A 353 26.95 9.72 1.58
N LEU A 354 25.92 9.60 2.41
CA LEU A 354 24.56 9.34 1.92
C LEU A 354 23.89 10.64 1.52
N ASP A 355 22.90 10.56 0.63
CA ASP A 355 22.06 11.71 0.29
C ASP A 355 20.99 11.94 1.35
N MET A 356 20.53 10.86 1.98
CA MET A 356 19.53 10.90 3.04
C MET A 356 19.73 9.77 4.03
N ILE A 357 19.39 10.03 5.30
CA ILE A 357 19.29 9.00 6.33
C ILE A 357 17.96 9.13 7.08
N VAL A 358 17.25 8.03 7.20
CA VAL A 358 16.01 7.91 7.97
C VAL A 358 16.33 7.30 9.32
N ALA A 359 16.05 8.03 10.40
CA ALA A 359 16.34 7.58 11.74
C ALA A 359 15.06 7.33 12.53
N ASN A 360 15.02 6.19 13.22
CA ASN A 360 13.91 5.79 14.07
C ASN A 360 14.42 5.62 15.49
N ARG A 361 13.62 6.03 16.48
CA ARG A 361 13.93 5.79 17.88
C ARG A 361 13.44 4.39 18.29
N VAL A 362 14.36 3.51 18.64
CA VAL A 362 14.06 2.12 19.06
C VAL A 362 14.18 1.98 20.58
N GLY A 363 13.34 1.12 21.18
CA GLY A 363 13.42 0.80 22.62
C GLY A 363 12.46 1.60 23.52
N ILE A 364 11.41 2.20 22.94
CA ILE A 364 10.25 2.71 23.69
C ILE A 364 9.16 1.64 23.59
N ALA A 365 8.41 1.40 24.67
CA ALA A 365 7.39 0.33 24.75
C ALA A 365 6.35 0.34 23.60
N ASP A 366 6.17 1.48 22.93
CA ASP A 366 5.21 1.68 21.83
C ASP A 366 5.84 1.89 20.43
N GLY A 367 7.16 1.70 20.25
CA GLY A 367 7.83 1.96 18.96
C GLY A 367 9.14 1.20 18.76
N GLY A 368 9.25 0.45 17.66
CA GLY A 368 10.48 -0.28 17.30
C GLY A 368 10.31 -1.39 16.28
N PHE A 369 11.37 -2.21 16.13
CA PHE A 369 11.53 -3.22 15.08
C PHE A 369 10.33 -4.19 14.93
N GLU A 370 9.63 -4.50 16.02
CA GLU A 370 8.51 -5.46 16.06
C GLU A 370 7.11 -4.79 16.09
N SER A 371 7.02 -3.46 16.09
CA SER A 371 5.73 -2.73 16.06
C SER A 371 5.24 -2.48 14.63
N ASP A 372 3.93 -2.39 14.43
CA ASP A 372 3.31 -1.97 13.16
C ASP A 372 3.20 -0.44 13.01
N GLN A 373 3.31 0.28 14.13
CA GLN A 373 3.39 1.72 14.20
C GLN A 373 4.86 2.15 14.36
N ASN A 374 5.24 3.24 13.73
CA ASN A 374 6.57 3.82 13.89
C ASN A 374 6.49 5.34 13.82
N ALA A 375 7.55 6.02 14.22
CA ALA A 375 7.81 7.42 13.93
C ALA A 375 9.27 7.53 13.48
N MET A 376 9.54 8.40 12.52
CA MET A 376 10.88 8.53 11.97
C MET A 376 11.16 9.98 11.58
N THR A 377 12.44 10.32 11.53
CA THR A 377 12.90 11.61 11.00
C THR A 377 13.92 11.33 9.91
N ALA A 378 13.69 11.91 8.73
CA ALA A 378 14.68 11.91 7.66
C ALA A 378 15.58 13.14 7.79
N TYR A 379 16.88 12.94 7.56
CA TYR A 379 17.90 13.97 7.54
C TYR A 379 18.65 13.91 6.22
N TRP A 380 18.97 15.06 5.65
CA TRP A 380 19.86 15.23 4.50
C TRP A 380 20.76 16.44 4.74
N LYS A 381 21.69 16.72 3.81
CA LYS A 381 22.75 17.73 4.00
C LYS A 381 22.26 19.07 4.56
N ASP A 382 21.15 19.58 4.04
CA ASP A 382 20.64 20.92 4.33
C ASP A 382 19.23 20.93 4.94
N GLY A 383 18.78 19.81 5.51
CA GLY A 383 17.43 19.78 6.11
C GLY A 383 17.05 18.49 6.81
N GLU A 384 15.86 18.53 7.39
CA GLU A 384 15.22 17.39 8.06
C GLU A 384 13.71 17.42 7.87
N ARG A 385 13.06 16.25 7.95
CA ARG A 385 11.61 16.11 7.95
C ARG A 385 11.20 15.06 8.98
N SER A 386 10.34 15.45 9.92
CA SER A 386 9.79 14.54 10.92
C SER A 386 8.45 13.99 10.45
N PHE A 387 8.29 12.67 10.57
CA PHE A 387 7.06 11.95 10.27
C PHE A 387 6.41 11.52 11.59
N ALA A 388 5.14 11.88 11.78
CA ALA A 388 4.40 11.55 12.99
C ALA A 388 4.17 10.03 13.11
N THR A 389 3.77 9.58 14.31
CA THR A 389 3.47 8.16 14.53
C THR A 389 2.37 7.69 13.58
N ALA A 390 2.70 6.71 12.74
CA ALA A 390 1.80 6.17 11.74
C ALA A 390 2.14 4.71 11.41
N PRO A 391 1.22 3.98 10.75
CA PRO A 391 1.51 2.66 10.21
C PRO A 391 2.70 2.71 9.26
N LYS A 392 3.55 1.67 9.27
CA LYS A 392 4.72 1.57 8.40
C LYS A 392 4.41 1.75 6.90
N THR A 393 3.21 1.38 6.47
CA THR A 393 2.75 1.58 5.09
C THR A 393 2.59 3.06 4.74
N ARG A 394 1.90 3.82 5.61
CA ARG A 394 1.74 5.27 5.43
C ARG A 394 3.08 6.01 5.51
N LEU A 395 3.94 5.62 6.46
CA LEU A 395 5.29 6.18 6.54
C LEU A 395 6.14 5.87 5.31
N ALA A 396 5.96 4.69 4.70
CA ALA A 396 6.63 4.36 3.45
C ALA A 396 6.16 5.28 2.33
N ASP A 397 4.86 5.57 2.23
CA ASP A 397 4.33 6.51 1.23
C ASP A 397 4.87 7.93 1.43
N GLU A 398 4.84 8.43 2.67
CA GLU A 398 5.37 9.76 3.01
C GLU A 398 6.89 9.86 2.79
N LEU A 399 7.63 8.76 2.98
CA LEU A 399 9.06 8.70 2.66
C LEU A 399 9.31 8.69 1.15
N ILE A 400 8.51 7.94 0.38
CA ILE A 400 8.62 7.95 -1.08
C ILE A 400 8.28 9.34 -1.64
N ASP A 401 7.29 10.04 -1.08
CA ASP A 401 7.02 11.46 -1.40
C ASP A 401 8.27 12.32 -1.22
N LEU A 402 8.92 12.23 -0.06
CA LEU A 402 10.15 12.97 0.20
C LEU A 402 11.26 12.57 -0.78
N ILE A 403 11.41 11.29 -1.10
CA ILE A 403 12.41 10.82 -2.08
C ILE A 403 12.15 11.44 -3.45
N VAL A 404 10.91 11.44 -3.93
CA VAL A 404 10.51 12.07 -5.20
C VAL A 404 10.80 13.57 -5.19
N GLU A 405 10.45 14.27 -4.11
CA GLU A 405 10.78 15.69 -3.96
C GLU A 405 12.29 15.93 -4.04
N ARG A 406 13.09 15.09 -3.38
CA ARG A 406 14.56 15.22 -3.36
C ARG A 406 15.24 14.85 -4.67
N LEU A 407 14.65 13.98 -5.49
CA LEU A 407 15.15 13.68 -6.84
C LEU A 407 15.00 14.86 -7.80
N ASN A 408 14.04 15.75 -7.55
CA ASN A 408 13.73 16.90 -8.40
C ASN A 408 14.31 18.23 -7.90
N ALA A 409 15.05 18.20 -6.77
CA ALA A 409 15.49 19.39 -6.03
C ALA A 409 16.88 19.92 -6.44
#